data_AF-A0A2E4JR02-F1
#
_entry.id   AF-A0A2E4JR02-F1
#
_cell.length_a   1.000
_cell.length_b   1.000
_cell.length_c   1.000
_cell.angle_alpha   90.00
_cell.angle_beta   90.00
_cell.angle_gamma   90.00
#
_symmetry.space_group_name_H-M   'P 1'
#
loop_
_entity.id
_entity.type
_entity.pdbx_description
1 polymer ?
#
loop_
_entity_poly.entity_id
_entity_poly.type
_entity_poly.pdbx_seq_one_letter_code
_entity_poly.pdbx_strand_id
1 'polypeptide(L)'
;MCINDFAIACAIDCSSPYFTYEGETMLIVNSEEHEKQRISGFLKIEPHIEALISHESIHVTIKKLVDEEVSDSLDDVELIVRRRGTAFQVTLNNMAFASDMSGIVLPYE
;
A
#
# COMPACT_ATOMS: atom_id res chain seq x y z
N MET A 1 11.98 6.21 -13.72
CA MET A 1 12.44 5.52 -12.51
C MET A 1 11.20 5.35 -11.66
N CYS A 2 10.62 4.16 -11.69
CA CYS A 2 9.35 3.83 -11.09
C CYS A 2 9.23 2.30 -11.05
N ILE A 3 8.16 1.79 -10.46
CA ILE A 3 7.77 0.40 -10.68
C ILE A 3 7.59 0.18 -12.19
N ASN A 4 8.23 -0.85 -12.74
CA ASN A 4 8.19 -1.16 -14.17
C ASN A 4 7.68 -2.57 -14.48
N ASP A 5 7.46 -3.37 -13.44
CA ASP A 5 6.92 -4.73 -13.53
C ASP A 5 6.20 -5.11 -12.22
N PHE A 6 5.38 -6.16 -12.27
CA PHE A 6 4.77 -6.76 -11.08
C PHE A 6 4.86 -8.28 -11.12
N ALA A 7 5.04 -8.88 -9.94
CA ALA A 7 5.00 -10.33 -9.76
C ALA A 7 4.04 -10.69 -8.62
N ILE A 8 3.41 -11.85 -8.74
CA ILE A 8 2.54 -12.42 -7.71
C ILE A 8 3.32 -13.51 -7.00
N ALA A 9 3.33 -13.47 -5.68
CA ALA A 9 4.03 -14.43 -4.83
C ALA A 9 3.14 -14.90 -3.67
N CYS A 10 3.62 -15.90 -2.95
CA CYS A 10 2.98 -16.44 -1.75
C CYS A 10 3.98 -16.42 -0.60
N ALA A 11 3.57 -15.85 0.52
CA ALA A 11 4.33 -15.85 1.76
C ALA A 11 4.40 -17.28 2.33
N ILE A 12 5.52 -17.62 2.97
CA ILE A 12 5.75 -18.93 3.61
C ILE A 12 5.86 -18.84 5.14
N ASP A 13 5.69 -17.66 5.69
CA ASP A 13 5.92 -17.30 7.09
C ASP A 13 4.62 -16.96 7.84
N CYS A 14 3.46 -17.33 7.26
CA CYS A 14 2.13 -17.02 7.78
C CYS A 14 1.81 -15.51 7.88
N SER A 15 2.54 -14.64 7.19
CA SER A 15 2.20 -13.21 7.14
C SER A 15 0.81 -13.00 6.51
N SER A 16 0.12 -11.92 6.92
CA SER A 16 -1.03 -11.42 6.16
C SER A 16 -0.60 -11.01 4.75
N PRO A 17 -1.51 -10.93 3.77
CA PRO A 17 -1.20 -10.41 2.44
C PRO A 17 -0.62 -9.00 2.49
N TYR A 18 0.36 -8.70 1.64
CA TYR A 18 1.06 -7.42 1.64
C TYR A 18 1.66 -7.09 0.28
N PHE A 19 2.06 -5.83 0.10
CA PHE A 19 2.85 -5.36 -1.03
C PHE A 19 4.28 -5.14 -0.58
N THR A 20 5.22 -5.43 -1.46
CA THR A 20 6.63 -5.06 -1.29
C THR A 20 7.26 -4.88 -2.67
N TYR A 21 8.57 -4.73 -2.74
CA TYR A 21 9.27 -4.54 -3.99
C TYR A 21 10.65 -5.20 -3.97
N GLU A 22 11.06 -5.72 -5.12
CA GLU A 22 12.43 -6.17 -5.38
C GLU A 22 12.99 -5.33 -6.54
N GLY A 23 13.88 -4.39 -6.22
CA GLY A 23 14.39 -3.43 -7.19
C GLY A 23 13.28 -2.49 -7.71
N GLU A 24 12.87 -2.67 -8.97
CA GLU A 24 11.78 -1.91 -9.63
C GLU A 24 10.52 -2.76 -9.87
N THR A 25 10.49 -3.99 -9.35
CA THR A 25 9.35 -4.89 -9.50
C THR A 25 8.51 -4.87 -8.22
N MET A 26 7.21 -4.58 -8.36
CA MET A 26 6.26 -4.67 -7.25
C MET A 26 5.89 -6.14 -7.02
N LEU A 27 6.01 -6.60 -5.78
CA LEU A 27 5.60 -7.93 -5.37
C LEU A 27 4.25 -7.85 -4.66
N ILE A 28 3.27 -8.57 -5.20
CA ILE A 28 1.95 -8.76 -4.60
C ILE A 28 1.97 -10.12 -3.91
N VAL A 29 2.11 -10.12 -2.58
CA VAL A 29 2.35 -11.35 -1.82
C VAL A 29 1.06 -11.77 -1.11
N ASN A 30 0.45 -12.88 -1.56
CA ASN A 30 -0.69 -13.47 -0.86
C ASN A 30 -0.19 -14.27 0.36
N SER A 31 -1.05 -14.48 1.37
CA SER A 31 -0.66 -15.28 2.52
C SER A 31 -0.72 -16.78 2.22
N GLU A 32 0.12 -17.56 2.90
CA GLU A 32 0.10 -19.03 2.82
C GLU A 32 -1.30 -19.58 3.14
N GLU A 33 -1.95 -19.03 4.16
CA GLU A 33 -3.27 -19.46 4.61
C GLU A 33 -4.36 -19.15 3.57
N HIS A 34 -4.31 -17.96 2.96
CA HIS A 34 -5.24 -17.61 1.90
C HIS A 34 -5.07 -18.51 0.67
N GLU A 35 -3.83 -18.82 0.27
CA GLU A 35 -3.58 -19.76 -0.84
C GLU A 35 -4.10 -21.17 -0.51
N LYS A 36 -3.86 -21.68 0.71
CA LYS A 36 -4.40 -22.98 1.17
C LYS A 36 -5.93 -23.03 1.09
N GLN A 37 -6.58 -21.93 1.43
CA GLN A 37 -8.04 -21.79 1.39
C GLN A 37 -8.58 -21.40 0.00
N ARG A 38 -7.71 -21.16 -0.99
CA ARG A 38 -8.07 -20.61 -2.33
C ARG A 38 -8.82 -19.28 -2.25
N ILE A 39 -8.43 -18.45 -1.29
CA ILE A 39 -8.92 -17.10 -1.09
C ILE A 39 -7.88 -16.13 -1.62
N SER A 40 -8.32 -15.05 -2.28
CA SER A 40 -7.45 -13.94 -2.59
C SER A 40 -7.48 -12.95 -1.43
N GLY A 41 -6.32 -12.68 -0.84
CA GLY A 41 -6.14 -11.60 0.14
C GLY A 41 -6.39 -10.19 -0.41
N PHE A 42 -6.49 -10.07 -1.74
CA PHE A 42 -6.59 -8.81 -2.47
C PHE A 42 -7.91 -8.71 -3.23
N LEU A 43 -8.99 -9.29 -2.68
CA LEU A 43 -10.31 -9.20 -3.29
C LEU A 43 -10.68 -7.72 -3.49
N LYS A 44 -11.04 -7.32 -4.73
CA LYS A 44 -11.36 -5.93 -5.12
C LYS A 44 -10.18 -4.95 -5.07
N ILE A 45 -8.96 -5.42 -5.36
CA ILE A 45 -7.79 -4.54 -5.47
C ILE A 45 -7.85 -3.61 -6.69
N GLU A 46 -8.60 -3.96 -7.74
CA GLU A 46 -8.60 -3.28 -9.04
C GLU A 46 -8.78 -1.75 -8.95
N PRO A 47 -9.69 -1.20 -8.13
CA PRO A 47 -9.85 0.25 -7.98
C PRO A 47 -8.66 0.95 -7.33
N HIS A 48 -7.81 0.20 -6.63
CA HIS A 48 -6.68 0.72 -5.85
C HIS A 48 -5.34 0.54 -6.56
N ILE A 49 -5.27 -0.23 -7.66
CA ILE A 49 -4.01 -0.54 -8.36
C ILE A 49 -3.25 0.72 -8.78
N GLU A 50 -3.92 1.74 -9.32
CA GLU A 50 -3.26 2.98 -9.73
C GLU A 50 -2.62 3.71 -8.53
N ALA A 51 -3.34 3.79 -7.42
CA ALA A 51 -2.85 4.42 -6.20
C ALA A 51 -1.67 3.64 -5.60
N LEU A 52 -1.74 2.31 -5.60
CA LEU A 52 -0.67 1.43 -5.12
C LEU A 52 0.60 1.60 -5.99
N ILE A 53 0.48 1.51 -7.31
CA ILE A 53 1.64 1.69 -8.22
C ILE A 53 2.25 3.08 -8.03
N SER A 54 1.43 4.11 -7.86
CA SER A 54 1.89 5.48 -7.63
C SER A 54 2.65 5.61 -6.32
N HIS A 55 2.12 5.03 -5.24
CA HIS A 55 2.76 5.01 -3.92
C HIS A 55 4.13 4.32 -3.98
N GLU A 56 4.17 3.07 -4.46
CA GLU A 56 5.41 2.29 -4.52
C GLU A 56 6.44 2.92 -5.47
N SER A 57 6.00 3.58 -6.55
CA SER A 57 6.90 4.31 -7.45
C SER A 57 7.60 5.50 -6.79
N ILE A 58 6.93 6.17 -5.84
CA ILE A 58 7.54 7.25 -5.04
C ILE A 58 8.61 6.65 -4.12
N HIS A 59 8.34 5.55 -3.44
CA HIS A 59 9.32 4.85 -2.60
C HIS A 59 10.58 4.48 -3.40
N VAL A 60 10.42 3.80 -4.55
CA VAL A 60 11.54 3.43 -5.42
C VAL A 60 12.35 4.66 -5.87
N THR A 61 11.68 5.78 -6.15
CA THR A 61 12.36 7.01 -6.58
C THR A 61 13.14 7.66 -5.45
N ILE A 62 12.54 7.81 -4.27
CA ILE A 62 13.19 8.42 -3.09
C ILE A 62 14.39 7.57 -2.66
N LYS A 63 14.22 6.24 -2.57
CA LYS A 63 15.29 5.30 -2.19
C LYS A 63 16.53 5.43 -3.09
N LYS A 64 16.33 5.70 -4.39
CA LYS A 64 17.43 5.89 -5.35
C LYS A 64 18.09 7.26 -5.30
N LEU A 65 17.33 8.32 -4.97
CA LEU A 65 17.80 9.70 -5.00
C LEU A 65 18.38 10.17 -3.66
N VAL A 66 17.87 9.64 -2.55
CA VAL A 66 18.20 10.05 -1.19
C VAL A 66 18.79 8.85 -0.46
N ASP A 67 17.96 8.05 0.19
CA ASP A 67 18.30 6.80 0.85
C ASP A 67 17.01 6.04 1.24
N GLU A 68 17.20 4.83 1.76
CA GLU A 68 16.15 3.94 2.23
C GLU A 68 15.42 4.49 3.46
N GLU A 69 16.12 5.13 4.40
CA GLU A 69 15.54 5.64 5.65
C GLU A 69 14.50 6.74 5.38
N VAL A 70 14.80 7.65 4.46
CA VAL A 70 13.86 8.70 4.04
C VAL A 70 12.69 8.10 3.28
N SER A 71 12.92 7.08 2.44
CA SER A 71 11.84 6.40 1.73
C SER A 71 10.87 5.73 2.70
N ASP A 72 11.38 4.99 3.68
CA ASP A 72 10.56 4.25 4.64
C ASP A 72 9.76 5.21 5.54
N SER A 73 10.29 6.40 5.84
CA SER A 73 9.58 7.43 6.60
C SER A 73 8.32 7.99 5.92
N LEU A 74 8.15 7.75 4.61
CA LEU A 74 6.98 8.23 3.87
C LEU A 74 5.67 7.56 4.34
N ASP A 75 5.73 6.29 4.71
CA ASP A 75 4.59 5.54 5.24
C ASP A 75 4.06 6.12 6.56
N ASP A 76 4.98 6.67 7.35
CA ASP A 76 4.73 7.26 8.66
C ASP A 76 4.29 8.73 8.60
N VAL A 77 4.14 9.31 7.40
CA VAL A 77 3.69 10.69 7.27
C VAL A 77 2.25 10.81 7.76
N GLU A 78 2.08 11.49 8.88
CA GLU A 78 0.77 11.75 9.47
C GLU A 78 0.20 13.08 8.98
N LEU A 79 -1.07 13.05 8.56
CA LEU A 79 -1.84 14.19 8.12
C LEU A 79 -3.03 14.40 9.05
N ILE A 80 -3.36 15.68 9.32
CA ILE A 80 -4.58 16.05 10.02
C ILE A 80 -5.66 16.40 9.00
N VAL A 81 -6.69 15.57 8.91
CA VAL A 81 -7.81 15.74 7.97
C VAL A 81 -9.08 16.09 8.74
N ARG A 82 -9.84 17.09 8.26
CA ARG A 82 -11.09 17.53 8.90
C ARG A 82 -12.31 17.02 8.13
N ARG A 83 -13.18 16.26 8.79
CA ARG A 83 -14.46 15.79 8.23
C ARG A 83 -15.59 16.09 9.19
N ARG A 84 -16.64 16.79 8.69
CA ARG A 84 -17.81 17.21 9.48
C ARG A 84 -17.45 17.96 10.79
N GLY A 85 -16.39 18.78 10.74
CA GLY A 85 -15.92 19.55 11.90
C GLY A 85 -14.98 18.80 12.86
N THR A 86 -14.86 17.48 12.73
CA THR A 86 -13.94 16.64 13.50
C THR A 86 -12.59 16.54 12.81
N ALA A 87 -11.50 16.65 13.57
CA ALA A 87 -10.14 16.42 13.08
C ALA A 87 -9.74 14.96 13.31
N PHE A 88 -9.15 14.34 12.29
CA PHE A 88 -8.63 12.97 12.29
C PHE A 88 -7.16 13.01 11.96
N GLN A 89 -6.36 12.22 12.68
CA GLN A 89 -4.98 11.94 12.34
C GLN A 89 -4.98 10.67 11.50
N VAL A 90 -4.47 10.76 10.27
CA VAL A 90 -4.43 9.66 9.31
C VAL A 90 -3.03 9.57 8.74
N THR A 91 -2.53 8.36 8.51
CA THR A 91 -1.28 8.16 7.78
C THR A 91 -1.53 8.37 6.29
N LEU A 92 -0.50 8.84 5.57
CA LEU A 92 -0.53 9.07 4.13
C LEU A 92 -0.96 7.81 3.37
N ASN A 93 -0.47 6.65 3.81
CA ASN A 93 -0.77 5.34 3.23
C ASN A 93 -2.30 5.04 3.23
N ASN A 94 -3.05 5.53 4.23
CA ASN A 94 -4.50 5.32 4.28
C ASN A 94 -5.27 6.08 3.19
N MET A 95 -4.69 7.10 2.55
CA MET A 95 -5.37 7.88 1.50
C MET A 95 -5.72 7.04 0.27
N ALA A 96 -4.91 6.02 -0.06
CA ALA A 96 -5.16 5.10 -1.17
C ALA A 96 -6.39 4.20 -0.95
N PHE A 97 -6.81 4.03 0.31
CA PHE A 97 -7.91 3.16 0.70
C PHE A 97 -9.19 3.93 1.03
N ALA A 98 -9.12 5.26 1.14
CA ALA A 98 -10.29 6.10 1.39
C ALA A 98 -11.03 6.42 0.09
N SER A 99 -12.36 6.28 0.09
CA SER A 99 -13.21 6.55 -1.08
C SER A 99 -13.20 8.00 -1.57
N ASP A 100 -12.77 8.94 -0.72
CA ASP A 100 -12.74 10.38 -0.96
C ASP A 100 -11.32 10.97 -0.84
N MET A 101 -10.29 10.12 -0.88
CA MET A 101 -8.87 10.50 -0.69
C MET A 101 -8.56 11.16 0.66
N SER A 102 -9.49 11.12 1.63
CA SER A 102 -9.29 11.76 2.93
C SER A 102 -8.36 10.99 3.87
N GLY A 103 -7.95 9.77 3.51
CA GLY A 103 -7.27 8.85 4.42
C GLY A 103 -8.18 8.27 5.51
N ILE A 104 -9.46 8.66 5.54
CA ILE A 104 -10.44 8.14 6.51
C ILE A 104 -11.09 6.91 5.89
N VAL A 105 -10.56 5.74 6.23
CA VAL A 105 -11.16 4.45 5.87
C VAL A 105 -12.34 4.20 6.81
N LEU A 106 -13.56 4.31 6.28
CA LEU A 106 -14.77 3.92 7.00
C LEU A 106 -15.12 2.47 6.66
N PRO A 107 -15.63 1.67 7.61
CA PRO A 107 -16.22 0.37 7.27
C PRO A 107 -17.33 0.61 6.23
N TYR A 108 -17.35 -0.22 5.19
CA TYR A 108 -18.28 -0.11 4.06
C TYR A 108 -19.72 0.17 4.54
N GLU A 109 -20.36 1.19 3.98
CA GLU A 109 -21.83 1.32 3.97
C GLU A 109 -22.44 0.37 2.94
#